data_AF-M8E3H1-F1
#
_entry.id   AF-M8E3H1-F1
#
_cell.length_a   1.000
_cell.length_b   1.000
_cell.length_c   1.000
_cell.angle_alpha   90.00
_cell.angle_beta   90.00
_cell.angle_gamma   90.00
#
_symmetry.space_group_name_H-M   'P 1'
#
loop_
_entity.id
_entity.type
_entity.pdbx_description
1 polymer ?
#
loop_
_entity_poly.entity_id
_entity_poly.type
_entity_poly.pdbx_seq_one_letter_code
_entity_poly.pdbx_strand_id
1 'polypeptide(L)' 'MHMHVVSLRSNRKRVIVLKRYSQQKLRRALLNAKASLEIEGLFLTPQEDRLLLDRAEGKMTYSEFLARAKEIAKNG' A
#
# COMPACT_ATOMS: atom_id res chain seq x y z
N MET A 1 8.14 3.08 -5.02
CA MET A 1 7.66 1.82 -5.67
C MET A 1 7.27 0.81 -4.59
N HIS A 2 6.02 0.33 -4.52
CA HIS A 2 5.59 -0.72 -3.59
C HIS A 2 5.62 -2.06 -4.33
N MET A 3 6.39 -3.02 -3.84
CA MET A 3 6.70 -4.29 -4.51
C MET A 3 6.01 -5.43 -3.77
N HIS A 4 5.03 -6.09 -4.39
CA HIS A 4 4.52 -7.36 -3.91
C HIS A 4 5.28 -8.48 -4.61
N VAL A 5 6.09 -9.22 -3.84
CA VAL A 5 6.87 -10.35 -4.32
C VAL A 5 5.99 -11.59 -4.25
N VAL A 6 5.66 -12.18 -5.40
CA VAL A 6 4.99 -13.48 -5.48
C VAL A 6 5.96 -14.45 -6.15
N SER A 7 6.44 -15.46 -5.40
CA SER A 7 7.32 -16.49 -5.96
C SER A 7 6.49 -17.56 -6.64
N LEU A 8 6.55 -17.64 -7.98
CA LEU A 8 6.06 -18.80 -8.71
C LEU A 8 7.19 -19.83 -8.80
N ARG A 9 6.99 -21.02 -8.22
CA ARG A 9 7.89 -22.17 -8.40
C ARG A 9 7.74 -22.68 -9.84
N SER A 10 8.66 -22.29 -10.73
CA SER A 10 8.89 -22.98 -12.00
C SER A 10 10.35 -23.38 -12.11
N ASN A 11 10.58 -24.57 -12.64
CA ASN A 11 11.75 -25.42 -12.35
C ASN A 11 13.05 -25.02 -13.09
N ARG A 12 13.18 -23.80 -13.62
CA ARG A 12 14.44 -23.27 -14.18
C ARG A 12 14.48 -21.76 -14.01
N LYS A 13 15.43 -21.28 -13.19
CA LYS A 13 15.75 -19.85 -12.89
C LYS A 13 14.61 -19.09 -12.19
N ARG A 14 14.85 -18.62 -10.96
CA ARG A 14 13.93 -17.76 -10.21
C ARG A 14 13.76 -16.43 -10.95
N VAL A 15 12.77 -16.33 -11.81
CA VAL A 15 12.37 -15.05 -12.42
C VAL A 15 11.44 -14.36 -11.42
N ILE A 16 11.92 -13.29 -10.79
CA ILE A 16 11.07 -12.41 -9.98
C ILE A 16 10.20 -11.61 -10.96
N VAL A 17 8.97 -12.06 -11.18
CA VAL A 17 8.01 -11.32 -12.00
C VAL A 17 7.48 -10.17 -11.15
N LEU A 18 8.02 -8.97 -11.39
CA LEU A 18 7.53 -7.72 -10.80
C LEU A 18 6.14 -7.41 -11.38
N LYS A 19 5.09 -7.85 -10.70
CA LYS A 19 3.72 -7.59 -11.16
C LYS A 19 3.34 -6.15 -10.80
N ARG A 20 3.51 -5.23 -11.76
CA ARG A 20 2.93 -3.88 -11.68
C ARG A 20 1.41 -4.02 -11.65
N TYR A 21 0.78 -3.67 -10.54
CA TYR A 21 -0.66 -3.55 -10.48
C TYR A 21 -1.11 -2.39 -11.38
N SER A 22 -2.20 -2.59 -12.12
CA SER A 22 -2.86 -1.46 -12.76
C SER A 22 -3.41 -0.51 -11.68
N GLN A 23 -3.51 0.78 -12.01
CA GLN A 23 -4.08 1.78 -11.11
C GLN A 23 -5.47 1.38 -10.59
N GLN A 24 -6.28 0.74 -11.46
CA GLN A 24 -7.59 0.21 -11.08
C GLN A 24 -7.51 -0.89 -10.00
N LYS A 25 -6.59 -1.86 -10.13
CA LYS A 25 -6.43 -2.93 -9.14
C LYS A 25 -5.93 -2.38 -7.81
N LEU A 26 -5.05 -1.40 -7.87
CA LEU A 26 -4.48 -0.77 -6.69
C LEU A 26 -5.54 0.04 -5.92
N ARG A 27 -6.39 0.81 -6.63
CA ARG A 27 -7.55 1.49 -6.02
C ARG A 27 -8.51 0.49 -5.37
N ARG A 28 -8.81 -0.62 -6.04
CA ARG A 28 -9.67 -1.68 -5.48
C ARG A 28 -9.07 -2.32 -4.22
N ALA A 29 -7.76 -2.54 -4.20
CA ALA A 29 -7.08 -3.05 -3.02
C ALA A 29 -7.16 -2.08 -1.82
N LEU A 30 -6.99 -0.77 -2.06
CA LEU A 30 -7.15 0.25 -1.02
C LEU A 30 -8.59 0.32 -0.49
N LEU A 31 -9.59 0.31 -1.38
CA LEU A 31 -11.00 0.30 -0.98
C LEU A 31 -11.33 -0.92 -0.11
N ASN A 32 -10.85 -2.10 -0.50
CA ASN A 32 -11.05 -3.31 0.29
C ASN A 32 -10.38 -3.21 1.66
N ALA A 33 -9.15 -2.72 1.73
CA ALA A 33 -8.43 -2.55 2.99
C ALA A 33 -9.16 -1.57 3.92
N LYS A 34 -9.67 -0.45 3.38
CA LYS A 34 -10.47 0.51 4.12
C LYS A 34 -11.76 -0.10 4.65
N ALA A 35 -12.50 -0.83 3.81
CA ALA A 35 -13.70 -1.53 4.24
C ALA A 35 -13.42 -2.55 5.34
N SER A 36 -12.29 -3.27 5.28
CA SER A 36 -11.88 -4.18 6.36
C SER A 36 -11.62 -3.47 7.68
N LEU A 37 -11.05 -2.26 7.66
CA LEU A 37 -10.87 -1.45 8.87
C LEU A 37 -12.21 -0.92 9.41
N GLU A 38 -13.10 -0.46 8.52
CA GLU A 38 -14.41 0.07 8.90
C GLU A 38 -15.29 -1.00 9.59
N ILE A 39 -15.20 -2.27 9.16
CA ILE A 39 -15.88 -3.39 9.82
C ILE A 39 -15.46 -3.51 11.30
N GLU A 40 -14.19 -3.26 11.60
CA GLU A 40 -13.62 -3.30 12.95
C GLU A 40 -13.83 -1.98 13.72
N GLY A 41 -14.59 -1.03 13.15
CA GLY A 41 -14.80 0.30 13.73
C GLY A 41 -13.58 1.22 13.66
N LEU A 42 -12.60 0.90 12.82
CA LEU A 42 -11.40 1.69 12.62
C LEU A 42 -11.57 2.60 11.39
N PHE A 43 -11.54 3.92 11.62
CA PHE A 43 -11.68 4.91 10.56
C PHE A 43 -10.36 5.62 10.33
N LEU A 44 -9.95 5.69 9.07
CA LEU A 44 -8.80 6.49 8.67
C LEU A 44 -9.17 7.97 8.70
N THR A 45 -8.30 8.78 9.31
CA THR A 45 -8.37 10.23 9.20
C THR A 45 -8.11 10.68 7.75
N PRO A 46 -8.56 11.88 7.36
CA PRO A 46 -8.26 12.42 6.03
C PRO A 46 -6.75 12.50 5.71
N GLN A 47 -5.90 12.67 6.73
CA GLN A 47 -4.45 12.73 6.58
C GLN A 47 -3.86 11.34 6.27
N GLU A 48 -4.32 10.30 6.96
CA GLU A 48 -3.90 8.91 6.74
C GLU A 48 -4.37 8.38 5.37
N ASP A 49 -5.61 8.68 4.99
CA ASP A 49 -6.17 8.30 3.69
C ASP A 49 -5.35 8.91 2.54
N ARG A 50 -4.99 10.20 2.66
CA ARG A 50 -4.13 10.87 1.68
C ARG A 50 -2.71 10.29 1.63
N LEU A 51 -2.13 9.96 2.78
CA LEU A 51 -0.81 9.32 2.84
C LEU A 51 -0.80 7.95 2.13
N LEU A 52 -1.85 7.15 2.33
CA LEU A 52 -2.00 5.86 1.63
C LEU A 52 -2.12 6.05 0.12
N LEU A 53 -2.94 7.00 -0.34
CA LEU A 53 -3.12 7.32 -1.76
C LEU A 53 -1.81 7.75 -2.43
N ASP A 54 -1.08 8.68 -1.82
CA ASP A 54 0.19 9.17 -2.38
C ASP A 54 1.23 8.04 -2.48
N ARG A 55 1.27 7.13 -1.50
CA ARG A 55 2.13 5.96 -1.53
C ARG A 55 1.77 4.97 -2.64
N ALA A 56 0.47 4.79 -2.84
CA ALA A 56 -0.14 3.94 -3.84
C ALA A 56 0.11 4.44 -5.27
N GLU A 57 -0.02 5.74 -5.49
CA GLU A 57 0.29 6.40 -6.77
C GLU A 57 1.79 6.45 -7.06
N GLY A 58 2.62 6.11 -6.08
CA GLY A 58 4.07 6.05 -6.24
C GLY A 58 4.76 7.40 -6.13
N LYS A 59 4.08 8.43 -5.61
CA LYS A 59 4.62 9.76 -5.34
C LYS A 59 5.68 9.77 -4.24
N MET A 60 5.74 8.71 -3.43
CA MET A 60 6.74 8.54 -2.38
C MET A 60 7.30 7.12 -2.27
N THR A 61 8.51 7.06 -1.72
CA THR A 61 9.21 5.84 -1.31
C THR A 61 8.57 5.21 -0.08
N TYR A 62 8.97 3.98 0.23
CA TYR A 62 8.48 3.30 1.43
C TYR A 62 9.06 3.91 2.72
N SER A 63 10.32 4.34 2.70
CA SER A 63 10.96 5.02 3.83
C SER A 63 10.28 6.35 4.15
N GLU A 64 9.97 7.16 3.14
CA GLU A 64 9.21 8.42 3.32
C GLU A 64 7.82 8.16 3.88
N PHE A 65 7.11 7.15 3.35
CA PHE A 65 5.81 6.75 3.88
C PHE A 65 5.87 6.38 5.36
N LEU A 66 6.85 5.57 5.76
CA LEU A 66 7.01 5.18 7.17
C LEU A 66 7.39 6.37 8.06
N ALA A 67 8.22 7.28 7.58
CA ALA A 67 8.57 8.49 8.33
C ALA A 67 7.30 9.34 8.56
N ARG A 68 6.53 9.61 7.52
CA ARG A 68 5.27 10.37 7.61
C ARG A 68 4.22 9.70 8.48
N ALA A 69 4.04 8.38 8.36
CA ALA A 69 3.12 7.62 9.20
C ALA A 69 3.48 7.73 10.69
N LYS A 70 4.77 7.68 11.03
CA LYS A 70 5.25 7.86 12.40
C LYS A 70 5.04 9.27 12.92
N GLU A 71 5.19 10.27 12.06
CA GLU A 71 4.91 11.67 12.42
C GLU A 71 3.43 11.88 12.73
N ILE A 72 2.53 11.35 11.89
CA ILE A 72 1.07 11.42 12.13
C ILE A 72 0.73 10.74 13.45
N ALA A 73 1.23 9.53 13.69
CA ALA A 73 0.96 8.77 14.92
C ALA A 73 1.48 9.44 16.21
N LYS A 74 2.46 10.34 16.12
CA LYS A 74 2.98 11.11 17.26
C LYS A 74 2.15 12.37 17.56
N ASN A 75 1.47 12.89 16.55
CA ASN A 75 0.78 14.18 16.60
C ASN A 75 -0.77 14.04 16.62
N GLY A 76 -1.27 12.82 16.49
CA GLY A 76 -2.70 12.48 16.53
C GLY A 76 -3.17 12.02 17.90
#